data_AF-A0A6J3C805-F1
#
_entry.id   AF-A0A6J3C805-F1
#
_cell.length_a   1.000
_cell.length_b   1.000
_cell.length_c   1.000
_cell.angle_alpha   90.00
_cell.angle_beta   90.00
_cell.angle_gamma   90.00
#
_symmetry.space_group_name_H-M   'P 1'
#
loop_
_entity.id
_entity.type
_entity.pdbx_description
1 polymer ?
#
loop_
_entity_poly.entity_id
_entity_poly.type
_entity_poly.pdbx_seq_one_letter_code
_entity_poly.pdbx_strand_id
1 'polypeptide(L)'
;MYEVIAEAFKILNKESSELYLGREIAETDIVDPLDFYRDYVSKNIPVVIRGACATWEASAKWNASYFRQTIPDKKITVAVTPNGFADGITKNDKGIEYFVTPCEVEMTMTEFLDSLDTKQENYITYIQRQNSNLTEDFKELICDVDTEIHFASEAFNKSPDAVNFWMGDERAVTSMHKDPYENIYCVIDGYKNFILIPPTDLPYVPYRRYPQAEFRQNGNKWDIVPINNSSNLKCAHTCQTERDECDGCAGLPWICIDPLAPDYTNFPEFKQANQFRVRLNKGDCLYLPSLWFHHVRQSHGCIAVNYWYDMEFDIKYCYFKMLEKLCRKY
;
A
#
# COMPACT_ATOMS: atom_id res chain seq x y z
N MET A 1 19.12 0.12 -29.84
CA MET A 1 18.91 0.79 -28.53
C MET A 1 17.87 0.05 -27.70
N TYR A 2 16.65 -0.18 -28.21
CA TYR A 2 15.61 -0.93 -27.49
C TYR A 2 16.00 -2.36 -27.11
N GLU A 3 16.61 -3.12 -28.02
CA GLU A 3 17.05 -4.49 -27.74
C GLU A 3 18.09 -4.54 -26.63
N VAL A 4 19.04 -3.60 -26.62
CA VAL A 4 20.07 -3.48 -25.58
C VAL A 4 19.47 -3.16 -24.22
N ILE A 5 18.48 -2.26 -24.16
CA ILE A 5 17.78 -1.93 -22.91
C ILE A 5 16.97 -3.13 -22.41
N ALA A 6 16.25 -3.83 -23.29
CA ALA A 6 15.49 -5.02 -22.93
C ALA A 6 16.40 -6.16 -22.43
N GLU A 7 17.56 -6.34 -23.04
CA GLU A 7 18.58 -7.28 -22.55
C GLU A 7 19.14 -6.84 -21.18
N ALA A 8 19.41 -5.54 -20.99
CA ALA A 8 19.85 -5.01 -19.71
C ALA A 8 18.82 -5.24 -18.59
N PHE A 9 17.51 -5.15 -18.88
CA PHE A 9 16.47 -5.47 -17.90
C PHE A 9 16.47 -6.96 -17.51
N LYS A 10 16.69 -7.87 -18.47
CA LYS A 10 16.83 -9.29 -18.18
C LYS A 10 18.05 -9.58 -17.31
N ILE A 11 19.17 -8.89 -17.57
CA ILE A 11 20.37 -8.99 -16.74
C ILE A 11 20.08 -8.47 -15.33
N LEU A 12 19.49 -7.28 -15.20
CA LEU A 12 19.13 -6.69 -13.90
C LEU A 12 18.28 -7.66 -13.07
N ASN A 13 17.23 -8.22 -13.68
CA ASN A 13 16.33 -9.15 -13.00
C ASN A 13 17.01 -10.47 -12.61
N LYS A 14 17.84 -11.03 -13.50
CA LYS A 14 18.58 -12.25 -13.19
C LYS A 14 19.54 -12.03 -12.02
N GLU A 15 20.38 -11.00 -12.11
CA GLU A 15 21.39 -10.72 -11.09
C GLU A 15 20.75 -10.31 -9.75
N SER A 16 19.67 -9.52 -9.77
CA SER A 16 18.93 -9.17 -8.54
C SER A 16 18.32 -10.42 -7.88
N SER A 17 17.76 -11.34 -8.67
CA SER A 17 17.14 -12.57 -8.15
C SER A 17 18.17 -13.56 -7.62
N GLU A 18 19.30 -13.74 -8.31
CA GLU A 18 20.30 -14.76 -7.98
C GLU A 18 21.24 -14.33 -6.84
N LEU A 19 21.54 -13.04 -6.70
CA LEU A 19 22.54 -12.54 -5.76
C LEU A 19 21.98 -11.74 -4.58
N TYR A 20 20.80 -11.13 -4.74
CA TYR A 20 20.34 -10.08 -3.85
C TYR A 20 19.03 -10.43 -3.11
N LEU A 21 17.96 -10.79 -3.81
CA LEU A 21 16.61 -10.89 -3.23
C LEU A 21 16.35 -12.15 -2.40
N GLY A 22 17.13 -13.22 -2.60
CA GLY A 22 16.82 -14.53 -2.04
C GLY A 22 15.54 -15.15 -2.65
N ARG A 23 15.04 -16.23 -2.03
CA ARG A 23 13.84 -16.97 -2.50
C ARG A 23 12.57 -16.67 -1.71
N GLU A 24 12.74 -16.23 -0.47
CA GLU A 24 11.66 -15.94 0.46
C GLU A 24 12.05 -14.74 1.33
N ILE A 25 11.05 -14.12 1.95
CA ILE A 25 11.25 -12.98 2.84
C ILE A 25 11.76 -13.53 4.16
N ALA A 26 12.89 -13.00 4.63
CA ALA A 26 13.49 -13.44 5.88
C ALA A 26 12.55 -13.19 7.06
N GLU A 27 12.64 -14.06 8.07
CA GLU A 27 11.94 -13.93 9.33
C GLU A 27 12.95 -13.91 10.47
N THR A 28 12.76 -13.04 11.46
CA THR A 28 13.62 -12.92 12.64
C THR A 28 12.79 -12.57 13.88
N ASP A 29 13.31 -12.85 15.07
CA ASP A 29 12.70 -12.46 16.34
C ASP A 29 13.44 -11.29 17.00
N ILE A 30 14.61 -10.91 16.45
CA ILE A 30 15.53 -9.93 17.05
C ILE A 30 15.98 -8.96 15.97
N VAL A 31 16.00 -7.69 16.32
CA VAL A 31 16.61 -6.67 15.47
C VAL A 31 17.40 -5.70 16.34
N ASP A 32 18.72 -5.92 16.41
CA ASP A 32 19.65 -4.87 16.82
C ASP A 32 19.67 -3.77 15.74
N PRO A 33 19.70 -2.47 16.08
CA PRO A 33 19.66 -1.39 15.09
C PRO A 33 20.76 -1.47 14.02
N LEU A 34 21.98 -1.88 14.39
CA LEU A 34 23.10 -1.99 13.45
C LEU A 34 22.89 -3.17 12.49
N ASP A 35 22.46 -4.31 13.02
CA ASP A 35 22.14 -5.48 12.20
C ASP A 35 20.93 -5.20 11.30
N PHE A 36 19.90 -4.50 11.81
CA PHE A 36 18.75 -4.05 11.01
C PHE A 36 19.21 -3.26 9.79
N TYR A 37 20.05 -2.25 10.03
CA TYR A 37 20.50 -1.36 8.98
C TYR A 37 21.40 -2.07 7.97
N ARG A 38 22.38 -2.83 8.48
CA ARG A 38 23.34 -3.55 7.64
C ARG A 38 22.66 -4.64 6.80
N ASP A 39 21.75 -5.40 7.39
CA ASP A 39 21.26 -6.61 6.75
C ASP A 39 19.99 -6.40 5.92
N TYR A 40 19.21 -5.36 6.23
CA TYR A 40 17.93 -5.11 5.57
C TYR A 40 17.86 -3.72 4.94
N VAL A 41 18.03 -2.64 5.71
CA VAL A 41 17.82 -1.26 5.21
C VAL A 41 18.80 -0.88 4.11
N SER A 42 20.10 -1.05 4.35
CA SER A 42 21.16 -0.68 3.40
C SER A 42 21.07 -1.50 2.11
N LYS A 43 20.60 -2.75 2.23
CA LYS A 43 20.35 -3.64 1.10
C LYS A 43 19.00 -3.35 0.43
N ASN A 44 18.04 -2.70 1.09
CA ASN A 44 16.65 -2.51 0.67
C ASN A 44 15.84 -3.83 0.58
N ILE A 45 16.06 -4.74 1.54
CA ILE A 45 15.39 -6.05 1.60
C ILE A 45 14.36 -6.06 2.75
N PRO A 46 13.12 -6.52 2.50
CA PRO A 46 12.10 -6.68 3.54
C PRO A 46 12.42 -7.80 4.53
N VAL A 47 11.93 -7.67 5.76
CA VAL A 47 12.03 -8.70 6.80
C VAL A 47 10.79 -8.72 7.67
N VAL A 48 10.33 -9.92 8.02
CA VAL A 48 9.29 -10.12 9.04
C VAL A 48 9.94 -10.27 10.40
N ILE A 49 9.50 -9.47 11.36
CA ILE A 49 9.97 -9.51 12.74
C ILE A 49 8.85 -10.12 13.57
N ARG A 50 8.96 -11.41 13.89
CA ARG A 50 7.90 -12.17 14.55
C ARG A 50 7.75 -11.74 16.01
N GLY A 51 6.51 -11.53 16.43
CA GLY A 51 6.20 -11.14 17.81
C GLY A 51 6.70 -9.75 18.26
N ALA A 52 7.22 -8.91 17.35
CA ALA A 52 7.80 -7.61 17.68
C ALA A 52 6.85 -6.64 18.39
N CYS A 53 5.54 -6.69 18.10
CA CYS A 53 4.53 -5.89 18.82
C CYS A 53 3.66 -6.73 19.77
N ALA A 54 3.97 -8.01 19.98
CA ALA A 54 3.12 -8.91 20.76
C ALA A 54 2.98 -8.51 22.24
N THR A 55 3.97 -7.79 22.79
CA THR A 55 3.98 -7.31 24.18
C THR A 55 3.33 -5.95 24.37
N TRP A 56 2.86 -5.30 23.29
CA TRP A 56 2.17 -4.02 23.41
C TRP A 56 0.82 -4.20 24.10
N GLU A 57 0.44 -3.21 24.90
CA GLU A 57 -0.87 -3.16 25.56
C GLU A 57 -2.00 -3.23 24.51
N ALA A 58 -1.79 -2.64 23.33
CA ALA A 58 -2.70 -2.72 22.19
C ALA A 58 -2.96 -4.16 21.76
N SER A 59 -1.93 -5.01 21.67
CA SER A 59 -2.09 -6.42 21.27
C SER A 59 -2.86 -7.24 22.31
N ALA A 60 -2.87 -6.82 23.58
CA ALA A 60 -3.68 -7.43 24.62
C ALA A 60 -5.12 -6.88 24.66
N LYS A 61 -5.31 -5.57 24.42
CA LYS A 61 -6.59 -4.87 24.62
C LYS A 61 -7.43 -4.71 23.36
N TRP A 62 -6.81 -4.30 22.27
CA TRP A 62 -7.54 -3.80 21.10
C TRP A 62 -8.26 -4.93 20.37
N ASN A 63 -9.56 -4.75 20.25
CA ASN A 63 -10.49 -5.54 19.45
C ASN A 63 -11.80 -4.75 19.35
N ALA A 64 -12.76 -5.24 18.56
CA ALA A 64 -14.05 -4.58 18.40
C ALA A 64 -14.78 -4.31 19.73
N SER A 65 -14.76 -5.27 20.68
CA SER A 65 -15.42 -5.09 21.99
C SER A 65 -14.76 -4.00 22.83
N TYR A 66 -13.44 -3.91 22.82
CA TYR A 66 -12.69 -2.84 23.50
C TYR A 66 -13.09 -1.47 22.95
N PHE A 67 -13.06 -1.27 21.64
CA PHE A 67 -13.39 0.02 21.04
C PHE A 67 -14.86 0.43 21.25
N ARG A 68 -15.80 -0.53 21.30
CA ARG A 68 -17.20 -0.27 21.70
C ARG A 68 -17.33 0.22 23.14
N GLN A 69 -16.40 -0.13 24.03
CA GLN A 69 -16.44 0.26 25.43
C GLN A 69 -15.67 1.57 25.68
N THR A 70 -14.54 1.77 24.99
CA THR A 70 -13.62 2.88 25.28
C THR A 70 -13.88 4.12 24.45
N ILE A 71 -14.24 3.97 23.17
CA ILE A 71 -14.40 5.09 22.23
C ILE A 71 -15.68 5.00 21.38
N PRO A 72 -16.85 4.60 21.92
CA PRO A 72 -18.04 4.29 21.12
C PRO A 72 -18.53 5.46 20.26
N ASP A 73 -18.52 6.67 20.82
CA ASP A 73 -19.07 7.88 20.20
C ASP A 73 -18.00 8.69 19.43
N LYS A 74 -16.76 8.20 19.40
CA LYS A 74 -15.65 8.89 18.72
C LYS A 74 -15.97 9.01 17.24
N LYS A 75 -15.99 10.25 16.74
CA LYS A 75 -16.12 10.53 15.31
C LYS A 75 -14.81 10.20 14.62
N ILE A 76 -14.91 9.40 13.56
CA ILE A 76 -13.79 8.87 12.78
C ILE A 76 -14.07 9.05 11.29
N THR A 77 -13.02 9.29 10.51
CA THR A 77 -13.09 9.30 9.06
C THR A 77 -12.91 7.88 8.51
N VAL A 78 -13.89 7.40 7.76
CA VAL A 78 -13.92 6.06 7.18
C VAL A 78 -13.98 6.17 5.67
N ALA A 79 -13.09 5.45 4.99
CA ALA A 79 -13.18 5.26 3.55
C ALA A 79 -14.28 4.24 3.23
N VAL A 80 -15.18 4.62 2.33
CA VAL A 80 -16.29 3.78 1.88
C VAL A 80 -16.17 3.57 0.37
N THR A 81 -16.23 2.31 -0.06
CA THR A 81 -16.16 1.93 -1.47
C THR A 81 -17.22 0.88 -1.81
N PRO A 82 -17.74 0.84 -3.05
CA PRO A 82 -18.68 -0.20 -3.46
C PRO A 82 -18.02 -1.57 -3.69
N ASN A 83 -16.71 -1.59 -3.91
CA ASN A 83 -15.98 -2.75 -4.43
C ASN A 83 -14.75 -3.14 -3.58
N GLY A 84 -14.44 -2.39 -2.53
CA GLY A 84 -13.30 -2.65 -1.64
C GLY A 84 -11.97 -2.05 -2.13
N PHE A 85 -11.93 -1.44 -3.31
CA PHE A 85 -10.72 -0.85 -3.88
C PHE A 85 -10.72 0.65 -3.68
N ALA A 86 -10.18 1.11 -2.55
CA ALA A 86 -9.81 2.50 -2.38
C ALA A 86 -8.48 2.75 -3.10
N ASP A 87 -8.36 3.91 -3.76
CA ASP A 87 -7.15 4.31 -4.49
C ASP A 87 -6.74 3.22 -5.50
N GLY A 88 -7.70 2.87 -6.35
CA GLY A 88 -7.58 1.75 -7.28
C GLY A 88 -8.23 2.03 -8.63
N ILE A 89 -7.99 1.14 -9.59
CA ILE A 89 -8.55 1.25 -10.92
C ILE A 89 -9.95 0.65 -10.93
N THR A 90 -10.94 1.40 -11.41
CA THR A 90 -12.29 0.90 -11.64
C THR A 90 -12.90 1.48 -12.91
N LYS A 91 -13.98 0.86 -13.39
CA LYS A 91 -14.70 1.24 -14.60
C LYS A 91 -16.05 1.85 -14.26
N ASN A 92 -16.40 2.91 -14.96
CA ASN A 92 -17.77 3.41 -14.94
C ASN A 92 -18.70 2.58 -15.84
N ASP A 93 -20.00 2.90 -15.83
CA ASP A 93 -21.03 2.21 -16.63
C ASP A 93 -20.78 2.25 -18.15
N LYS A 94 -19.90 3.14 -18.62
CA LYS A 94 -19.49 3.26 -20.03
C LYS A 94 -18.23 2.46 -20.35
N GLY A 95 -17.67 1.75 -19.37
CA GLY A 95 -16.43 0.96 -19.51
C GLY A 95 -15.14 1.79 -19.47
N ILE A 96 -15.19 3.07 -19.12
CA ILE A 96 -14.01 3.94 -19.02
C ILE A 96 -13.32 3.69 -17.68
N GLU A 97 -12.01 3.41 -17.71
CA GLU A 97 -11.17 3.20 -16.53
C GLU A 97 -10.73 4.54 -15.91
N TYR A 98 -10.83 4.63 -14.58
CA TYR A 98 -10.35 5.74 -13.77
C TYR A 98 -9.50 5.21 -12.62
N PHE A 99 -8.57 6.03 -12.13
CA PHE A 99 -8.08 5.89 -10.76
C PHE A 99 -9.10 6.56 -9.84
N VAL A 100 -9.66 5.80 -8.90
CA VAL A 100 -10.78 6.26 -8.08
C VAL A 100 -10.42 6.26 -6.60
N THR A 101 -10.53 7.43 -5.99
CA THR A 101 -10.38 7.62 -4.54
C THR A 101 -11.68 7.20 -3.83
N PRO A 102 -11.61 6.75 -2.56
CA PRO A 102 -12.80 6.37 -1.80
C PRO A 102 -13.74 7.56 -1.54
N CYS A 103 -14.98 7.26 -1.14
CA CYS A 103 -15.84 8.24 -0.50
C CYS A 103 -15.48 8.29 0.98
N GLU A 104 -14.98 9.43 1.46
CA GLU A 104 -14.73 9.62 2.89
C GLU A 104 -16.01 10.08 3.61
N VAL A 105 -16.37 9.37 4.68
CA VAL A 105 -17.51 9.74 5.53
C VAL A 105 -17.08 9.80 6.98
N GLU A 106 -17.71 10.70 7.73
CA GLU A 106 -17.56 10.73 9.18
C GLU A 106 -18.67 9.88 9.82
N MET A 107 -18.28 8.95 10.68
CA MET A 107 -19.21 8.16 11.50
C MET A 107 -18.63 7.92 12.89
N THR A 108 -19.45 7.46 13.83
CA THR A 108 -18.97 7.01 15.13
C THR A 108 -18.24 5.67 15.02
N MET A 109 -17.33 5.39 15.95
CA MET A 109 -16.70 4.08 16.05
C MET A 109 -17.74 2.95 16.17
N THR A 110 -18.83 3.16 16.92
CA THR A 110 -19.90 2.17 17.03
C THR A 110 -20.57 1.89 15.68
N GLU A 111 -20.93 2.93 14.92
CA GLU A 111 -21.52 2.77 13.58
C GLU A 111 -20.56 2.03 12.63
N PHE A 112 -19.27 2.35 12.69
CA PHE A 112 -18.26 1.65 11.90
C PHE A 112 -18.16 0.16 12.27
N LEU A 113 -18.09 -0.16 13.56
CA LEU A 113 -18.03 -1.56 14.01
C LEU A 113 -19.32 -2.32 13.68
N ASP A 114 -20.49 -1.67 13.77
CA ASP A 114 -21.77 -2.25 13.34
C ASP A 114 -21.78 -2.53 11.83
N SER A 115 -21.14 -1.67 11.02
CA SER A 115 -20.97 -1.91 9.58
C SER A 115 -20.12 -3.15 9.29
N LEU A 116 -19.08 -3.41 10.11
CA LEU A 116 -18.26 -4.61 10.01
C LEU A 116 -19.02 -5.86 10.45
N ASP A 117 -19.81 -5.79 11.53
CA ASP A 117 -20.60 -6.93 12.03
C ASP A 117 -21.69 -7.32 11.03
N THR A 118 -22.37 -6.33 10.44
CA THR A 118 -23.47 -6.56 9.50
C THR A 118 -22.99 -6.92 8.10
N LYS A 119 -21.74 -6.59 7.72
CA LYS A 119 -21.16 -6.77 6.38
C LYS A 119 -22.12 -6.34 5.27
N GLN A 120 -22.39 -5.05 5.19
CA GLN A 120 -23.27 -4.49 4.16
C GLN A 120 -22.81 -4.93 2.75
N GLU A 121 -23.76 -5.34 1.91
CA GLU A 121 -23.45 -5.82 0.56
C GLU A 121 -23.12 -4.67 -0.40
N ASN A 122 -23.71 -3.49 -0.16
CA ASN A 122 -23.63 -2.35 -1.07
C ASN A 122 -22.40 -1.47 -0.82
N TYR A 123 -21.68 -1.64 0.28
CA TYR A 123 -20.46 -0.89 0.55
C TYR A 123 -19.51 -1.61 1.51
N ILE A 124 -18.25 -1.21 1.44
CA ILE A 124 -17.13 -1.76 2.19
C ILE A 124 -16.45 -0.60 2.91
N THR A 125 -16.24 -0.77 4.22
CA THR A 125 -15.67 0.25 5.11
C THR A 125 -14.23 -0.08 5.50
N TYR A 126 -13.38 0.94 5.52
CA TYR A 126 -11.99 0.82 5.94
C TYR A 126 -11.49 2.13 6.56
N ILE A 127 -10.96 2.08 7.78
CA ILE A 127 -10.18 3.17 8.34
C ILE A 127 -8.77 3.07 7.76
N GLN A 128 -8.43 4.00 6.87
CA GLN A 128 -7.19 3.95 6.08
C GLN A 128 -6.55 5.31 5.82
N ARG A 129 -6.88 6.33 6.61
CA ARG A 129 -6.33 7.67 6.43
C ARG A 129 -4.85 7.69 6.85
N GLN A 130 -3.95 7.95 5.90
CA GLN A 130 -2.50 7.76 6.06
C GLN A 130 -1.73 9.04 6.47
N ASN A 131 -2.42 9.98 7.12
CA ASN A 131 -1.88 11.29 7.53
C ASN A 131 -1.73 11.36 9.06
N SER A 132 -1.03 10.38 9.63
CA SER A 132 -0.79 10.30 11.08
C SER A 132 -2.08 10.20 11.89
N ASN A 133 -3.09 9.47 11.38
CA ASN A 133 -4.40 9.42 12.00
C ASN A 133 -4.35 8.81 13.42
N LEU A 134 -3.37 7.96 13.76
CA LEU A 134 -3.23 7.49 15.15
C LEU A 134 -2.86 8.65 16.08
N THR A 135 -1.88 9.46 15.69
CA THR A 135 -1.41 10.57 16.53
C THR A 135 -2.29 11.79 16.47
N GLU A 136 -3.10 11.97 15.42
CA GLU A 136 -3.99 13.12 15.27
C GLU A 136 -5.44 12.84 15.67
N ASP A 137 -6.00 11.73 15.17
CA ASP A 137 -7.42 11.41 15.32
C ASP A 137 -7.67 10.48 16.53
N PHE A 138 -6.73 9.58 16.87
CA PHE A 138 -6.87 8.57 17.94
C PHE A 138 -5.90 8.75 19.12
N LYS A 139 -5.72 10.00 19.58
CA LYS A 139 -4.76 10.36 20.64
C LYS A 139 -4.90 9.53 21.93
N GLU A 140 -6.12 9.15 22.27
CA GLU A 140 -6.45 8.31 23.42
C GLU A 140 -5.90 6.88 23.34
N LEU A 141 -5.58 6.39 22.14
CA LEU A 141 -5.05 5.05 21.90
C LEU A 141 -3.52 5.00 21.93
N ILE A 142 -2.83 6.15 21.83
CA ILE A 142 -1.38 6.21 21.70
C ILE A 142 -0.66 5.52 22.86
N CYS A 143 -1.20 5.58 24.08
CA CYS A 143 -0.57 4.97 25.26
C CYS A 143 -0.55 3.44 25.24
N ASP A 144 -1.30 2.80 24.34
CA ASP A 144 -1.32 1.34 24.21
C ASP A 144 -0.27 0.83 23.20
N VAL A 145 0.42 1.72 22.46
CA VAL A 145 1.47 1.39 21.49
C VAL A 145 2.75 2.16 21.77
N ASP A 146 3.86 1.72 21.18
CA ASP A 146 5.07 2.55 21.17
C ASP A 146 4.88 3.73 20.20
N THR A 147 5.21 4.95 20.60
CA THR A 147 5.14 6.12 19.70
C THR A 147 6.17 6.08 18.60
N GLU A 148 7.26 5.34 18.82
CA GLU A 148 8.34 5.10 17.88
C GLU A 148 8.84 3.67 18.00
N ILE A 149 9.33 3.10 16.90
CA ILE A 149 9.92 1.76 16.92
C ILE A 149 11.42 1.91 17.19
N HIS A 150 11.85 1.69 18.43
CA HIS A 150 13.21 2.04 18.89
C HIS A 150 14.32 1.55 17.96
N PHE A 151 14.30 0.27 17.55
CA PHE A 151 15.35 -0.26 16.67
C PHE A 151 15.37 0.42 15.30
N ALA A 152 14.19 0.81 14.79
CA ALA A 152 14.05 1.46 13.49
C ALA A 152 14.45 2.94 13.58
N SER A 153 13.96 3.67 14.59
CA SER A 153 14.34 5.07 14.81
C SER A 153 15.84 5.24 14.99
N GLU A 154 16.48 4.34 15.75
CA GLU A 154 17.94 4.36 15.94
C GLU A 154 18.69 4.03 14.64
N ALA A 155 18.25 3.01 13.89
CA ALA A 155 18.86 2.64 12.62
C ALA A 155 18.71 3.73 11.54
N PHE A 156 17.54 4.36 11.45
CA PHE A 156 17.28 5.45 10.51
C PHE A 156 17.79 6.80 11.00
N ASN A 157 18.17 6.89 12.28
CA ASN A 157 18.55 8.12 12.96
C ASN A 157 17.51 9.23 12.80
N LYS A 158 16.22 8.88 12.89
CA LYS A 158 15.08 9.81 12.79
C LYS A 158 13.82 9.22 13.44
N SER A 159 12.90 10.09 13.84
CA SER A 159 11.54 9.73 14.27
C SER A 159 10.63 9.48 13.05
N PRO A 160 9.51 8.74 13.22
CA PRO A 160 8.55 8.54 12.14
C PRO A 160 7.85 9.85 11.76
N ASP A 161 7.70 10.10 10.46
CA ASP A 161 6.93 11.21 9.89
C ASP A 161 5.43 11.02 10.07
N ALA A 162 4.97 9.76 10.06
CA ALA A 162 3.59 9.41 10.28
C ALA A 162 3.42 8.09 11.03
N VAL A 163 2.40 8.04 11.90
CA VAL A 163 1.95 6.82 12.56
C VAL A 163 0.46 6.63 12.26
N ASN A 164 0.13 5.57 11.52
CA ASN A 164 -1.22 5.36 11.05
C ASN A 164 -1.88 4.15 11.71
N PHE A 165 -3.16 4.30 12.04
CA PHE A 165 -4.07 3.28 12.50
C PHE A 165 -4.92 2.75 11.34
N TRP A 166 -5.07 1.43 11.29
CA TRP A 166 -5.82 0.72 10.27
C TRP A 166 -6.82 -0.24 10.91
N MET A 167 -8.07 -0.21 10.44
CA MET A 167 -9.07 -1.22 10.77
C MET A 167 -10.14 -1.31 9.69
N GLY A 168 -10.48 -2.52 9.21
CA GLY A 168 -11.47 -2.63 8.13
C GLY A 168 -11.95 -4.02 7.79
N ASP A 169 -12.85 -4.05 6.80
CA ASP A 169 -13.44 -5.26 6.25
C ASP A 169 -12.41 -6.10 5.45
N GLU A 170 -12.55 -7.43 5.43
CA GLU A 170 -11.68 -8.33 4.65
C GLU A 170 -11.76 -8.10 3.13
N ARG A 171 -12.86 -7.50 2.67
CA ARG A 171 -13.12 -7.13 1.27
C ARG A 171 -12.39 -5.86 0.86
N ALA A 172 -11.92 -5.05 1.81
CA ALA A 172 -11.09 -3.89 1.49
C ALA A 172 -9.68 -4.35 1.09
N VAL A 173 -9.23 -3.92 -0.09
CA VAL A 173 -7.98 -4.31 -0.72
C VAL A 173 -7.21 -3.06 -1.12
N THR A 174 -5.97 -2.97 -0.65
CA THR A 174 -5.05 -1.93 -1.12
C THR A 174 -4.40 -2.40 -2.42
N SER A 175 -4.67 -1.68 -3.51
CA SER A 175 -4.15 -2.02 -4.84
C SER A 175 -2.62 -1.96 -4.88
N MET A 176 -1.99 -2.62 -5.87
CA MET A 176 -0.54 -2.62 -5.98
C MET A 176 -0.03 -1.18 -6.18
N HIS A 177 0.89 -0.75 -5.31
CA HIS A 177 1.53 0.57 -5.37
C HIS A 177 2.88 0.52 -4.66
N LYS A 178 3.60 1.64 -4.62
CA LYS A 178 4.85 1.80 -3.86
C LYS A 178 4.86 3.15 -3.15
N ASP A 179 5.55 3.21 -2.01
CA ASP A 179 5.69 4.42 -1.22
C ASP A 179 7.16 4.87 -1.12
N PRO A 180 7.43 6.18 -1.00
CA PRO A 180 8.77 6.71 -0.72
C PRO A 180 9.11 6.68 0.78
N TYR A 181 8.61 5.70 1.53
CA TYR A 181 8.81 5.58 2.97
C TYR A 181 9.41 4.23 3.34
N GLU A 182 10.30 4.24 4.33
CA GLU A 182 10.63 3.04 5.09
C GLU A 182 9.46 2.74 6.04
N ASN A 183 8.79 1.61 5.84
CA ASN A 183 7.53 1.31 6.51
C ASN A 183 7.69 0.16 7.51
N ILE A 184 7.43 0.41 8.79
CA ILE A 184 7.32 -0.64 9.82
C ILE A 184 5.83 -0.91 10.04
N TYR A 185 5.34 -2.04 9.55
CA TYR A 185 3.92 -2.40 9.57
C TYR A 185 3.62 -3.47 10.63
N CYS A 186 2.84 -3.13 11.65
CA CYS A 186 2.61 -3.95 12.85
C CYS A 186 1.16 -4.44 12.89
N VAL A 187 0.93 -5.75 13.03
CA VAL A 187 -0.44 -6.30 13.13
C VAL A 187 -0.82 -6.49 14.60
N ILE A 188 -1.84 -5.76 15.05
CA ILE A 188 -2.30 -5.77 16.43
C ILE A 188 -3.34 -6.86 16.67
N ASP A 189 -4.26 -7.05 15.72
CA ASP A 189 -5.27 -8.10 15.77
C ASP A 189 -5.64 -8.60 14.36
N GLY A 190 -5.91 -9.91 14.23
CA GLY A 190 -6.15 -10.56 12.94
C GLY A 190 -4.88 -10.87 12.15
N TYR A 191 -4.93 -10.76 10.81
CA TYR A 191 -3.79 -10.94 9.92
C TYR A 191 -3.83 -10.03 8.69
N LYS A 192 -2.65 -9.75 8.12
CA LYS A 192 -2.46 -9.08 6.82
C LYS A 192 -1.69 -9.99 5.87
N ASN A 193 -2.11 -10.04 4.60
CA ASN A 193 -1.40 -10.74 3.52
C ASN A 193 -0.86 -9.70 2.54
N PHE A 194 0.45 -9.73 2.31
CA PHE A 194 1.15 -8.89 1.37
C PHE A 194 1.58 -9.70 0.14
N ILE A 195 1.51 -9.08 -1.03
CA ILE A 195 2.28 -9.48 -2.21
C ILE A 195 3.28 -8.37 -2.45
N LEU A 196 4.57 -8.69 -2.45
CA LEU A 196 5.67 -7.74 -2.59
C LEU A 196 6.43 -8.00 -3.90
N ILE A 197 6.80 -6.93 -4.59
CA ILE A 197 7.66 -6.95 -5.78
C ILE A 197 8.78 -5.93 -5.57
N PRO A 198 10.05 -6.30 -5.80
CA PRO A 198 11.17 -5.41 -5.56
C PRO A 198 11.22 -4.25 -6.57
N PRO A 199 11.84 -3.10 -6.21
CA PRO A 199 11.97 -1.96 -7.12
C PRO A 199 12.73 -2.30 -8.41
N THR A 200 13.65 -3.27 -8.36
CA THR A 200 14.42 -3.74 -9.53
C THR A 200 13.55 -4.36 -10.62
N ASP A 201 12.37 -4.85 -10.25
CA ASP A 201 11.44 -5.49 -11.17
C ASP A 201 10.44 -4.51 -11.79
N LEU A 202 10.64 -3.21 -11.56
CA LEU A 202 9.90 -2.15 -12.23
C LEU A 202 9.74 -2.41 -13.73
N PRO A 203 10.72 -2.89 -14.54
CA PRO A 203 10.50 -3.19 -15.95
C PRO A 203 9.28 -4.06 -16.24
N TYR A 204 8.95 -5.00 -15.37
CA TYR A 204 7.88 -5.98 -15.55
C TYR A 204 6.56 -5.61 -14.90
N VAL A 205 6.51 -4.54 -14.09
CA VAL A 205 5.29 -4.06 -13.41
C VAL A 205 4.54 -3.06 -14.30
N PRO A 206 3.41 -3.42 -14.94
CA PRO A 206 2.79 -2.56 -15.94
C PRO A 206 2.12 -1.32 -15.32
N TYR A 207 2.34 -0.17 -15.95
CA TYR A 207 1.74 1.11 -15.58
C TYR A 207 0.91 1.66 -16.74
N ARG A 208 -0.18 2.35 -16.40
CA ARG A 208 -0.96 3.19 -17.32
C ARG A 208 -1.31 4.50 -16.64
N ARG A 209 -1.61 5.54 -17.43
CA ARG A 209 -2.12 6.82 -16.93
C ARG A 209 -3.64 6.82 -16.94
N TYR A 210 -4.23 7.20 -15.82
CA TYR A 210 -5.68 7.20 -15.63
C TYR A 210 -6.21 8.61 -15.31
N PRO A 211 -7.38 9.00 -15.85
CA PRO A 211 -8.12 10.13 -15.30
C PRO A 211 -8.50 9.81 -13.85
N GLN A 212 -8.51 10.84 -13.00
CA GLN A 212 -8.88 10.71 -11.60
C GLN A 212 -10.38 10.90 -11.42
N ALA A 213 -10.97 10.13 -10.51
CA ALA A 213 -12.34 10.28 -10.07
C ALA A 213 -12.44 9.96 -8.58
N GLU A 214 -13.61 10.22 -8.00
CA GLU A 214 -13.96 9.82 -6.63
C GLU A 214 -15.24 8.98 -6.66
N PHE A 215 -15.37 8.06 -5.70
CA PHE A 215 -16.66 7.44 -5.43
C PHE A 215 -17.57 8.44 -4.74
N ARG A 216 -18.82 8.54 -5.21
CA ARG A 216 -19.87 9.31 -4.54
C ARG A 216 -21.11 8.45 -4.35
N GLN A 217 -21.61 8.40 -3.13
CA GLN A 217 -22.84 7.68 -2.81
C GLN A 217 -24.06 8.60 -2.99
N ASN A 218 -25.03 8.16 -3.78
CA ASN A 218 -26.31 8.83 -3.99
C ASN A 218 -27.45 7.86 -3.63
N GLY A 219 -27.83 7.85 -2.35
CA GLY A 219 -28.75 6.85 -1.79
C GLY A 219 -28.12 5.45 -1.83
N ASN A 220 -28.76 4.51 -2.54
CA ASN A 220 -28.25 3.14 -2.70
C ASN A 220 -27.38 2.94 -3.95
N LYS A 221 -27.08 4.01 -4.70
CA LYS A 221 -26.25 3.96 -5.91
C LYS A 221 -24.88 4.58 -5.67
N TRP A 222 -23.90 4.08 -6.41
CA TRP A 222 -22.52 4.56 -6.40
C TRP A 222 -22.19 5.14 -7.77
N ASP A 223 -21.76 6.39 -7.78
CA ASP A 223 -21.30 7.07 -8.98
C ASP A 223 -19.78 7.23 -8.93
N ILE A 224 -19.12 7.07 -10.08
CA ILE A 224 -17.72 7.46 -10.28
C ILE A 224 -17.74 8.86 -10.87
N VAL A 225 -17.34 9.85 -10.07
CA VAL A 225 -17.40 11.26 -10.44
C VAL A 225 -16.00 11.75 -10.81
N PRO A 226 -15.73 12.08 -12.10
CA PRO A 226 -14.43 12.60 -12.51
C PRO A 226 -14.04 13.86 -11.74
N ILE A 227 -12.78 13.91 -11.30
CA ILE A 227 -12.21 15.10 -10.66
C ILE A 227 -11.74 16.03 -11.78
N ASN A 228 -12.51 17.10 -12.03
CA ASN A 228 -12.21 18.09 -13.06
C ASN A 228 -11.05 19.00 -12.65
N ASN A 229 -9.83 18.51 -12.78
CA ASN A 229 -8.66 19.38 -12.88
C ASN A 229 -8.52 19.80 -14.35
N SER A 230 -8.41 21.11 -14.61
CA SER A 230 -8.38 21.74 -15.94
C SER A 230 -7.31 21.20 -16.90
N SER A 231 -6.37 20.40 -16.39
CA SER A 231 -5.34 19.68 -17.13
C SER A 231 -5.81 18.33 -17.70
N ASN A 232 -6.79 17.64 -17.11
CA ASN A 232 -7.06 16.20 -17.29
C ASN A 232 -7.93 15.79 -18.50
N LEU A 233 -8.55 16.73 -19.21
CA LEU A 233 -9.61 16.41 -20.19
C LEU A 233 -9.15 16.23 -21.65
N LYS A 234 -7.87 16.42 -21.98
CA LYS A 234 -7.42 16.38 -23.38
C LYS A 234 -7.03 15.00 -23.91
N CYS A 235 -6.76 14.01 -23.06
CA CYS A 235 -6.12 12.76 -23.50
C CYS A 235 -7.05 11.53 -23.60
N ALA A 236 -8.28 11.59 -23.10
CA ALA A 236 -9.11 10.39 -22.90
C ALA A 236 -9.62 9.68 -24.18
N HIS A 237 -9.40 10.25 -25.37
CA HIS A 237 -9.94 9.68 -26.63
C HIS A 237 -8.94 9.42 -27.76
N THR A 238 -7.65 9.75 -27.62
CA THR A 238 -6.70 9.64 -28.75
C THR A 238 -5.49 8.73 -28.53
N CYS A 239 -5.18 8.31 -27.31
CA CYS A 239 -4.00 7.48 -27.05
C CYS A 239 -4.34 5.99 -27.14
N GLN A 240 -4.58 5.50 -28.37
CA GLN A 240 -4.76 4.07 -28.67
C GLN A 240 -3.45 3.36 -29.03
N THR A 241 -2.30 4.02 -28.88
CA THR A 241 -1.00 3.39 -29.16
C THR A 241 0.02 3.70 -28.07
N GLU A 242 0.80 2.68 -27.69
CA GLU A 242 1.91 2.75 -26.72
C GLU A 242 3.10 3.62 -27.19
N ARG A 243 2.94 4.42 -28.26
CA ARG A 243 4.04 5.10 -28.97
C ARG A 243 3.97 6.62 -28.97
N ASP A 244 2.95 7.22 -28.35
CA ASP A 244 2.88 8.67 -28.25
C ASP A 244 3.30 9.11 -26.84
N GLU A 245 4.60 9.39 -26.68
CA GLU A 245 5.10 10.30 -25.64
C GLU A 245 4.54 11.70 -25.93
N CYS A 246 3.27 11.95 -25.60
CA CYS A 246 2.77 13.31 -25.49
C CYS A 246 3.18 13.85 -24.12
N ASP A 247 4.27 14.62 -24.14
CA ASP A 247 4.67 15.55 -23.09
C ASP A 247 3.46 16.47 -22.82
N GLY A 248 2.61 16.08 -21.85
CA GLY A 248 1.29 16.68 -21.62
C GLY A 248 0.09 15.72 -21.47
N CYS A 249 0.24 14.39 -21.53
CA CYS A 249 -0.89 13.49 -21.25
C CYS A 249 -1.26 13.49 -19.77
N ALA A 250 -2.33 14.22 -19.47
CA ALA A 250 -2.82 14.40 -18.12
C ALA A 250 -3.54 13.14 -17.61
N GLY A 251 -3.00 12.54 -16.56
CA GLY A 251 -3.55 11.36 -15.90
C GLY A 251 -2.55 10.82 -14.88
N LEU A 252 -3.06 10.25 -13.78
CA LEU A 252 -2.25 9.67 -12.72
C LEU A 252 -1.66 8.33 -13.20
N PRO A 253 -0.34 8.16 -13.20
CA PRO A 253 0.27 6.86 -13.47
C PRO A 253 -0.04 5.88 -12.32
N TRP A 254 -0.65 4.73 -12.63
CA TRP A 254 -0.97 3.69 -11.67
C TRP A 254 -0.71 2.29 -12.23
N ILE A 255 -0.47 1.33 -11.34
CA ILE A 255 -0.21 -0.07 -11.72
C ILE A 255 -1.51 -0.69 -12.21
N CYS A 256 -1.50 -1.23 -13.42
CA CYS A 256 -2.71 -1.66 -14.12
C CYS A 256 -2.92 -3.17 -14.16
N ILE A 257 -2.34 -3.90 -13.21
CA ILE A 257 -2.49 -5.35 -13.08
C ILE A 257 -2.91 -5.74 -11.66
N ASP A 258 -3.86 -6.67 -11.57
CA ASP A 258 -4.19 -7.34 -10.31
C ASP A 258 -3.19 -8.50 -10.08
N PRO A 259 -2.35 -8.46 -9.04
CA PRO A 259 -1.40 -9.54 -8.75
C PRO A 259 -2.08 -10.84 -8.28
N LEU A 260 -3.36 -10.83 -7.91
CA LEU A 260 -4.12 -12.03 -7.54
C LEU A 260 -4.66 -12.76 -8.77
N ALA A 261 -5.01 -12.03 -9.82
CA ALA A 261 -5.54 -12.55 -11.08
C ALA A 261 -4.89 -11.84 -12.28
N PRO A 262 -3.57 -12.00 -12.48
CA PRO A 262 -2.83 -11.25 -13.50
C PRO A 262 -3.26 -11.61 -14.92
N ASP A 263 -3.59 -10.59 -15.71
CA ASP A 263 -3.88 -10.75 -17.15
C ASP A 263 -2.58 -10.87 -17.96
N TYR A 264 -2.07 -12.10 -18.03
CA TYR A 264 -0.87 -12.42 -18.81
C TYR A 264 -1.08 -12.35 -20.33
N THR A 265 -2.30 -12.18 -20.82
CA THR A 265 -2.55 -11.99 -22.25
C THR A 265 -2.13 -10.58 -22.65
N ASN A 266 -2.55 -9.59 -21.87
CA ASN A 266 -2.20 -8.19 -22.10
C ASN A 266 -0.84 -7.79 -21.48
N PHE A 267 -0.41 -8.47 -20.42
CA PHE A 267 0.85 -8.17 -19.71
C PHE A 267 1.71 -9.43 -19.54
N PRO A 268 2.16 -10.07 -20.63
CA PRO A 268 2.93 -11.32 -20.56
C PRO A 268 4.25 -11.18 -19.80
N GLU A 269 4.87 -9.99 -19.83
CA GLU A 269 6.14 -9.71 -19.16
C GLU A 269 6.04 -9.75 -17.63
N PHE A 270 4.85 -9.57 -17.05
CA PHE A 270 4.64 -9.64 -15.60
C PHE A 270 4.98 -11.04 -15.02
N LYS A 271 5.06 -12.08 -15.85
CA LYS A 271 5.56 -13.41 -15.45
C LYS A 271 7.01 -13.39 -14.96
N GLN A 272 7.79 -12.38 -15.37
CA GLN A 272 9.19 -12.22 -14.99
C GLN A 272 9.37 -11.44 -13.69
N ALA A 273 8.29 -10.84 -13.15
CA ALA A 273 8.35 -10.16 -11.87
C ALA A 273 8.44 -11.19 -10.73
N ASN A 274 9.44 -11.02 -9.87
CA ASN A 274 9.59 -11.74 -8.62
C ASN A 274 8.50 -11.27 -7.65
N GLN A 275 7.70 -12.22 -7.19
CA GLN A 275 6.60 -11.98 -6.26
C GLN A 275 6.81 -12.74 -4.97
N PHE A 276 6.86 -12.00 -3.87
CA PHE A 276 6.98 -12.56 -2.54
C PHE A 276 5.65 -12.43 -1.81
N ARG A 277 5.21 -13.51 -1.14
CA ARG A 277 3.95 -13.53 -0.39
C ARG A 277 4.26 -13.64 1.09
N VAL A 278 3.76 -12.67 1.86
CA VAL A 278 4.00 -12.60 3.31
C VAL A 278 2.68 -12.55 4.04
N ARG A 279 2.56 -13.34 5.10
CA ARG A 279 1.48 -13.19 6.09
C ARG A 279 2.06 -12.67 7.41
N LEU A 280 1.53 -11.55 7.86
CA LEU A 280 1.70 -11.05 9.22
C LEU A 280 0.50 -11.47 10.04
N ASN A 281 0.74 -12.13 11.16
CA ASN A 281 -0.29 -12.45 12.14
C ASN A 281 -0.21 -11.43 13.29
N LYS A 282 -1.20 -11.46 14.18
CA LYS A 282 -1.17 -10.75 15.46
C LYS A 282 0.19 -10.84 16.15
N GLY A 283 0.78 -9.69 16.45
CA GLY A 283 2.08 -9.54 17.10
C GLY A 283 3.26 -9.39 16.14
N ASP A 284 3.10 -9.68 14.85
CA ASP A 284 4.18 -9.58 13.87
C ASP A 284 4.33 -8.16 13.33
N CYS A 285 5.57 -7.81 13.00
CA CYS A 285 5.92 -6.61 12.25
C CYS A 285 6.56 -6.96 10.90
N LEU A 286 6.35 -6.13 9.88
CA LEU A 286 7.06 -6.17 8.61
C LEU A 286 7.85 -4.89 8.45
N TYR A 287 9.16 -5.00 8.23
CA TYR A 287 9.88 -3.95 7.55
C TYR A 287 9.61 -4.08 6.04
N LEU A 288 8.85 -3.12 5.51
CA LEU A 288 8.59 -2.94 4.10
C LEU A 288 9.45 -1.78 3.60
N PRO A 289 10.54 -2.05 2.86
CA PRO A 289 11.48 -1.03 2.45
C PRO A 289 10.86 -0.05 1.46
N SER A 290 11.42 1.16 1.42
CA SER A 290 11.03 2.18 0.45
C SER A 290 11.07 1.65 -0.99
N LEU A 291 10.12 2.14 -1.80
CA LEU A 291 9.92 1.85 -3.22
C LEU A 291 9.49 0.42 -3.56
N TRP A 292 9.36 -0.49 -2.60
CA TRP A 292 8.82 -1.83 -2.86
C TRP A 292 7.36 -1.75 -3.27
N PHE A 293 7.03 -2.42 -4.38
CA PHE A 293 5.65 -2.53 -4.79
C PHE A 293 4.95 -3.52 -3.87
N HIS A 294 3.79 -3.15 -3.37
CA HIS A 294 3.05 -3.98 -2.45
C HIS A 294 1.54 -3.89 -2.67
N HIS A 295 0.89 -5.03 -2.51
CA HIS A 295 -0.56 -5.19 -2.54
C HIS A 295 -0.99 -5.88 -1.25
N VAL A 296 -2.06 -5.41 -0.61
CA VAL A 296 -2.42 -5.79 0.76
C VAL A 296 -3.86 -6.28 0.86
N ARG A 297 -4.04 -7.43 1.51
CA ARG A 297 -5.33 -7.95 1.99
C ARG A 297 -5.30 -8.17 3.49
N GLN A 298 -6.47 -8.30 4.10
CA GLN A 298 -6.59 -8.47 5.56
C GLN A 298 -7.67 -9.48 5.94
N SER A 299 -7.61 -9.97 7.17
CA SER A 299 -8.75 -10.62 7.81
C SER A 299 -9.84 -9.61 8.14
N HIS A 300 -11.07 -10.09 8.34
CA HIS A 300 -12.19 -9.22 8.70
C HIS A 300 -11.96 -8.55 10.06
N GLY A 301 -12.13 -7.23 10.13
CA GLY A 301 -11.89 -6.47 11.36
C GLY A 301 -10.43 -6.43 11.81
N CYS A 302 -9.48 -6.75 10.93
CA CYS A 302 -8.05 -6.69 11.25
C CYS A 302 -7.65 -5.29 11.74
N ILE A 303 -6.84 -5.23 12.80
CA ILE A 303 -6.30 -3.99 13.36
C ILE A 303 -4.80 -3.98 13.15
N ALA A 304 -4.28 -2.88 12.59
CA ALA A 304 -2.85 -2.69 12.39
C ALA A 304 -2.42 -1.25 12.67
N VAL A 305 -1.14 -1.08 12.98
CA VAL A 305 -0.48 0.22 13.11
C VAL A 305 0.77 0.21 12.24
N ASN A 306 1.03 1.28 11.51
CA ASN A 306 2.28 1.40 10.76
C ASN A 306 3.00 2.72 11.04
N TYR A 307 4.32 2.69 10.91
CA TYR A 307 5.22 3.82 11.12
C TYR A 307 5.94 4.09 9.81
N TRP A 308 5.79 5.30 9.30
CA TRP A 308 6.49 5.77 8.10
C TRP A 308 7.64 6.67 8.48
N TYR A 309 8.81 6.34 7.95
CA TYR A 309 10.01 7.15 8.02
C TYR A 309 10.39 7.54 6.59
N ASP A 310 10.58 8.83 6.32
CA ASP A 310 10.96 9.30 4.99
C ASP A 310 12.24 8.61 4.54
N MET A 311 12.24 8.14 3.29
CA MET A 311 13.38 7.41 2.78
C MET A 311 14.61 8.32 2.65
N GLU A 312 15.80 7.73 2.70
CA GLU A 312 16.99 8.46 2.27
C GLU A 312 17.00 8.56 0.74
N PHE A 313 17.03 9.79 0.22
CA PHE A 313 17.14 10.06 -1.22
C PHE A 313 18.59 9.89 -1.69
N ASP A 314 19.09 8.66 -1.59
CA ASP A 314 20.47 8.27 -1.88
C ASP A 314 20.66 7.73 -3.32
N ILE A 315 21.79 7.04 -3.55
CA ILE A 315 22.11 6.45 -4.84
C ILE A 315 21.06 5.44 -5.34
N LYS A 316 20.35 4.73 -4.44
CA LYS A 316 19.30 3.78 -4.80
C LYS A 316 18.12 4.52 -5.43
N TYR A 317 17.73 5.67 -4.88
CA TYR A 317 16.70 6.51 -5.47
C TYR A 317 17.12 7.04 -6.84
N CYS A 318 18.36 7.52 -7.00
CA CYS A 318 18.87 7.95 -8.30
C CYS A 318 18.80 6.85 -9.35
N TYR A 319 19.22 5.62 -9.02
CA TYR A 319 19.12 4.47 -9.92
C TYR A 319 17.67 4.08 -10.21
N PHE A 320 16.77 4.17 -9.24
CA PHE A 320 15.36 3.92 -9.46
C PHE A 320 14.74 4.93 -10.43
N LYS A 321 15.04 6.23 -10.28
CA LYS A 321 14.60 7.27 -11.24
C LYS A 321 15.15 7.05 -12.64
N MET A 322 16.41 6.60 -12.75
CA MET A 322 16.99 6.21 -14.03
C MET A 322 16.23 5.02 -14.65
N LEU A 323 15.94 3.98 -13.85
CA LEU A 323 15.17 2.81 -14.28
C LEU A 323 13.76 3.20 -14.74
N GLU A 324 13.06 4.06 -13.99
CA GLU A 324 11.76 4.62 -14.36
C GLU A 324 11.79 5.30 -15.74
N LYS A 325 12.82 6.12 -15.98
CA LYS A 325 12.98 6.79 -17.28
C LYS A 325 13.28 5.81 -18.41
N LEU A 326 14.10 4.80 -18.17
CA LEU A 326 14.40 3.75 -19.15
C LEU A 326 13.18 2.87 -19.47
N CYS A 327 12.31 2.62 -18.50
CA CYS A 327 11.08 1.86 -18.66
C CYS A 327 9.97 2.64 -19.39
N ARG A 328 10.12 3.96 -19.59
CA ARG A 328 9.08 4.86 -20.12
C ARG A 328 7.77 4.82 -19.34
N LYS A 329 7.83 4.58 -18.03
CA LYS A 329 6.63 4.42 -17.19
C LYS A 329 6.03 5.75 -16.73
N TYR A 330 6.64 6.88 -17.12
CA TYR A 330 6.21 8.23 -16.75
C TYR A 330 6.40 9.25 -17.87
#